data_AF-A0A7V9H9M5-F1
#
_entry.id   AF-A0A7V9H9M5-F1
#
_cell.length_a   1.000
_cell.length_b   1.000
_cell.length_c   1.000
_cell.angle_alpha   90.00
_cell.angle_beta   90.00
_cell.angle_gamma   90.00
#
_symmetry.space_group_name_H-M   'P 1'
#
loop_
_entity.id
_entity.type
_entity.pdbx_description
1 polymer ?
#
loop_
_entity_poly.entity_id
_entity_poly.type
_entity_poly.pdbx_seq_one_letter_code
_entity_poly.pdbx_strand_id
1 'polypeptide(L)'
;MAELMSVADPAASFPSSDDIERVQTFTREPFVLEGEKVTDALAAGGARRRAFDVAATELDDGAEQPSVAWRRDFSLLLGLERLLSEPEPTLVDGTVLSAHQVDALSGTLTALLAETQKNGNTHFVEVVEAPLASAGIPGAEALPPDLEEDEPEEEPQDWADDGPGGEAAAAAETPDDPNAERRFWFEHATGA
;
A
#
# COMPACT_ATOMS: atom_id res chain seq x y z
N MET A 1 42.82 -26.47 25.01
CA MET A 1 41.68 -25.82 25.68
C MET A 1 40.93 -25.08 24.60
N ALA A 2 39.72 -25.53 24.28
CA ALA A 2 38.90 -24.90 23.25
C ALA A 2 38.19 -23.71 23.89
N GLU A 3 38.65 -22.51 23.57
CA GLU A 3 37.96 -21.27 23.93
C GLU A 3 36.71 -21.19 23.06
N LEU A 4 35.54 -21.47 23.64
CA LEU A 4 34.25 -21.23 22.99
C LEU A 4 34.02 -19.72 23.00
N MET A 5 34.33 -19.04 21.89
CA MET A 5 33.85 -17.68 21.63
C MET A 5 32.32 -17.71 21.64
N SER A 6 31.74 -17.23 22.74
CA SER A 6 30.33 -16.92 22.85
C SER A 6 30.04 -15.79 21.87
N VAL A 7 29.50 -16.14 20.71
CA VAL A 7 28.82 -15.18 19.83
C VAL A 7 27.58 -14.74 20.60
N ALA A 8 27.63 -13.53 21.15
CA ALA A 8 26.44 -12.85 21.61
C ALA A 8 25.58 -12.58 20.37
N ASP A 9 24.44 -13.26 20.29
CA ASP A 9 23.33 -12.85 19.44
C ASP A 9 23.03 -11.37 19.79
N PRO A 10 23.11 -10.40 18.86
CA PRO A 10 22.62 -9.07 19.14
C PRO A 10 21.09 -9.20 19.21
N ALA A 11 20.58 -9.56 20.38
CA ALA A 11 19.18 -9.38 20.70
C ALA A 11 18.88 -7.91 20.38
N ALA A 12 18.16 -7.67 19.29
CA ALA A 12 17.76 -6.35 18.88
C ALA A 12 17.07 -5.72 20.09
N SER A 13 17.72 -4.74 20.71
CA SER A 13 17.12 -4.06 21.85
C SER A 13 15.78 -3.52 21.39
N PHE A 14 14.73 -3.78 22.17
CA PHE A 14 13.44 -3.17 21.89
C PHE A 14 13.61 -1.64 21.89
N PRO A 15 12.88 -0.91 21.03
CA PRO A 15 13.00 0.53 20.96
C PRO A 15 12.54 1.14 22.28
N SER A 16 13.18 2.24 22.68
CA SER A 16 12.75 2.97 23.87
C SER A 16 11.38 3.61 23.65
N SER A 17 10.67 3.96 24.72
CA SER A 17 9.39 4.67 24.61
C SER A 17 9.56 6.01 23.89
N ASP A 18 10.67 6.71 24.14
CA ASP A 18 10.98 8.01 23.54
C ASP A 18 11.23 7.87 22.02
N ASP A 19 11.91 6.81 21.58
CA ASP A 19 12.08 6.52 20.16
C ASP A 19 10.75 6.21 19.47
N ILE A 20 9.88 5.46 20.14
CA ILE A 20 8.54 5.14 19.63
C ILE A 20 7.75 6.43 19.44
N GLU A 21 7.67 7.30 20.44
CA GLU A 21 6.94 8.57 20.34
C GLU A 21 7.52 9.49 19.26
N ARG A 22 8.85 9.57 19.18
CA ARG A 22 9.55 10.37 18.17
C ARG A 22 9.23 9.89 16.75
N VAL A 23 9.32 8.59 16.49
CA VAL A 23 9.03 8.02 15.17
C VAL A 23 7.53 8.10 14.84
N GLN A 24 6.63 7.88 15.82
CA GLN A 24 5.19 8.06 15.63
C GLN A 24 4.83 9.49 15.23
N THR A 25 5.48 10.49 15.84
CA THR A 25 5.27 11.90 15.49
C THR A 25 5.73 12.19 14.06
N PHE A 26 6.88 11.62 13.67
CA PHE A 26 7.42 11.76 12.31
C PHE A 26 6.51 11.11 11.26
N THR A 27 6.06 9.87 11.47
CA THR A 27 5.24 9.13 10.50
C THR A 27 3.75 9.49 10.55
N ARG A 28 3.28 10.06 11.67
CA ARG A 28 1.87 10.28 12.02
C ARG A 28 1.05 8.98 12.13
N GLU A 29 1.71 7.87 12.40
CA GLU A 29 1.07 6.56 12.54
C GLU A 29 1.48 5.90 13.87
N PRO A 30 0.54 5.28 14.61
CA PRO A 30 0.86 4.53 15.82
C PRO A 30 1.52 3.19 15.45
N PHE A 31 2.57 2.82 16.19
CA PHE A 31 3.26 1.53 16.04
C PHE A 31 2.82 0.47 17.06
N VAL A 32 2.13 0.91 18.12
CA VAL A 32 1.58 0.07 19.18
C VAL A 32 0.14 0.51 19.38
N LEU A 33 -0.81 -0.40 19.16
CA LEU A 33 -2.24 -0.11 19.27
C LEU A 33 -2.73 -0.27 20.71
N GLU A 34 -3.94 0.19 21.00
CA GLU A 34 -4.52 0.11 22.34
C GLU A 34 -4.62 -1.36 22.81
N GLY A 35 -4.09 -1.63 24.01
CA GLY A 35 -4.08 -2.97 24.60
C GLY A 35 -2.94 -3.89 24.12
N GLU A 36 -2.11 -3.46 23.16
CA GLU A 36 -0.95 -4.22 22.73
C GLU A 36 0.28 -3.96 23.62
N LYS A 37 1.16 -4.96 23.70
CA LYS A 37 2.50 -4.81 24.30
C LYS A 37 3.52 -4.47 23.22
N VAL A 38 4.47 -3.61 23.56
CA VAL A 38 5.59 -3.23 22.67
C VAL A 38 6.34 -4.46 22.15
N THR A 39 6.52 -5.48 22.99
CA THR A 39 7.24 -6.71 22.62
C THR A 39 6.56 -7.49 21.50
N ASP A 40 5.23 -7.41 21.44
CA ASP A 40 4.42 -8.19 20.50
C ASP A 40 4.23 -7.37 19.22
N ALA A 41 3.90 -6.08 19.34
CA ALA A 41 3.70 -5.16 18.22
C ALA A 41 4.99 -4.91 17.41
N LEU A 42 6.14 -4.79 18.09
CA LEU A 42 7.45 -4.56 17.47
C LEU A 42 8.35 -5.80 17.55
N ALA A 43 7.76 -6.98 17.46
CA ALA A 43 8.50 -8.24 17.37
C ALA A 43 9.44 -8.25 16.15
N ALA A 44 10.60 -8.89 16.31
CA ALA A 44 11.59 -9.00 15.25
C ALA A 44 11.01 -9.67 13.99
N GLY A 45 11.32 -9.12 12.82
CA GLY A 45 10.81 -9.60 11.52
C GLY A 45 9.37 -9.20 11.19
N GLY A 46 8.66 -8.55 12.13
CA GLY A 46 7.31 -8.02 11.87
C GLY A 46 7.30 -6.89 10.84
N ALA A 47 6.14 -6.68 10.19
CA ALA A 47 5.96 -5.56 9.27
C ALA A 47 6.06 -4.21 9.98
N ARG A 48 5.40 -4.05 11.13
CA ARG A 48 5.51 -2.84 11.98
C ARG A 48 6.93 -2.56 12.42
N ARG A 49 7.69 -3.59 12.80
CA ARG A 49 9.10 -3.43 13.20
C ARG A 49 9.95 -2.89 12.06
N ARG A 50 9.78 -3.43 10.84
CA ARG A 50 10.49 -2.91 9.67
C ARG A 50 10.09 -1.48 9.31
N ALA A 51 8.78 -1.19 9.33
CA ALA A 51 8.29 0.17 9.10
C ALA A 51 8.90 1.16 10.11
N PHE A 52 9.02 0.74 11.38
CA PHE A 52 9.67 1.51 12.44
C PHE A 52 11.16 1.71 12.17
N ASP A 53 11.91 0.64 11.87
CA ASP A 53 13.36 0.71 11.67
C ASP A 53 13.72 1.61 10.46
N VAL A 54 12.98 1.53 9.36
CA VAL A 54 13.18 2.38 8.18
C VAL A 54 12.84 3.84 8.52
N ALA A 55 11.72 4.10 9.20
CA ALA A 55 11.35 5.45 9.60
C ALA A 55 12.34 6.08 10.60
N ALA A 56 12.82 5.28 11.56
CA ALA A 56 13.83 5.70 12.52
C ALA A 56 15.13 6.09 11.82
N THR A 57 15.55 5.31 10.82
CA THR A 57 16.72 5.62 10.00
C THR A 57 16.54 6.93 9.24
N GLU A 58 15.41 7.13 8.54
CA GLU A 58 15.15 8.39 7.83
C GLU A 58 15.14 9.60 8.77
N LEU A 59 14.60 9.43 9.97
CA LEU A 59 14.55 10.48 10.97
C LEU A 59 15.93 10.80 11.56
N ASP A 60 16.74 9.77 11.79
CA ASP A 60 18.14 9.93 12.23
C ASP A 60 19.00 10.59 11.15
N ASP A 61 18.67 10.37 9.86
CA ASP A 61 19.24 11.08 8.71
C ASP A 61 18.75 12.55 8.58
N GLY A 62 17.86 12.99 9.47
CA GLY A 62 17.37 14.36 9.54
C GLY A 62 16.22 14.67 8.59
N ALA A 63 15.50 13.66 8.09
CA ALA A 63 14.28 13.90 7.31
C ALA A 63 13.21 14.58 8.18
N GLU A 64 12.53 15.58 7.62
CA GLU A 64 11.42 16.26 8.31
C GLU A 64 10.09 15.50 8.19
N GLN A 65 9.95 14.69 7.14
CA GLN A 65 8.75 13.90 6.84
C GLN A 65 9.16 12.56 6.23
N PRO A 66 8.32 11.50 6.38
CA PRO A 66 8.59 10.20 5.80
C PRO A 66 8.68 10.28 4.28
N SER A 67 9.64 9.54 3.72
CA SER A 67 9.87 9.50 2.29
C SER A 67 8.65 8.99 1.51
N VAL A 68 8.63 9.25 0.20
CA VAL A 68 7.59 8.69 -0.68
C VAL A 68 7.69 7.15 -0.73
N ALA A 69 8.91 6.61 -0.68
CA ALA A 69 9.13 5.17 -0.65
C ALA A 69 8.54 4.55 0.62
N TRP A 70 8.87 5.11 1.79
CA TRP A 70 8.32 4.66 3.06
C TRP A 70 6.79 4.70 3.06
N ARG A 71 6.18 5.81 2.59
CA ARG A 71 4.73 5.95 2.55
C ARG A 71 4.06 4.93 1.65
N ARG A 72 4.64 4.67 0.49
CA ARG A 72 4.14 3.66 -0.45
C ARG A 72 4.19 2.26 0.16
N ASP A 73 5.25 1.95 0.89
CA ASP A 73 5.49 0.58 1.37
C ASP A 73 4.76 0.28 2.68
N PHE A 74 4.53 1.29 3.53
CA PHE A 74 4.05 1.08 4.90
C PHE A 74 2.77 1.83 5.30
N SER A 75 2.44 2.99 4.72
CA SER A 75 1.31 3.80 5.22
C SER A 75 -0.02 3.09 5.08
N LEU A 76 -0.28 2.41 3.96
CA LEU A 76 -1.52 1.65 3.78
C LEU A 76 -1.61 0.48 4.76
N LEU A 77 -0.50 -0.23 4.96
CA LEU A 77 -0.43 -1.37 5.89
C LEU A 77 -0.77 -0.92 7.31
N LEU A 78 -0.08 0.11 7.82
CA LEU A 78 -0.30 0.64 9.17
C LEU A 78 -1.71 1.23 9.33
N GLY A 79 -2.20 1.95 8.31
CA GLY A 79 -3.55 2.50 8.30
C GLY A 79 -4.63 1.42 8.37
N LEU A 80 -4.46 0.31 7.66
CA LEU A 80 -5.37 -0.84 7.73
C LEU A 80 -5.30 -1.56 9.07
N GLU A 81 -4.11 -1.75 9.64
CA GLU A 81 -3.97 -2.34 10.98
C GLU A 81 -4.68 -1.50 12.03
N ARG A 82 -4.52 -0.18 11.99
CA ARG A 82 -5.22 0.75 12.88
C ARG A 82 -6.73 0.66 12.69
N LEU A 83 -7.22 0.79 11.46
CA LEU A 83 -8.66 0.73 11.15
C LEU A 83 -9.28 -0.60 11.60
N LEU A 84 -8.64 -1.73 11.31
CA LEU A 84 -9.17 -3.07 11.61
C LEU A 84 -8.99 -3.49 13.08
N SER A 85 -8.25 -2.72 13.87
CA SER A 85 -8.17 -2.91 15.32
C SER A 85 -9.38 -2.35 16.08
N GLU A 86 -10.12 -1.43 15.45
CA GLU A 86 -11.35 -0.90 16.00
C GLU A 86 -12.44 -1.99 15.96
N PRO A 87 -13.24 -2.16 17.02
CA PRO A 87 -14.27 -3.20 17.06
C PRO A 87 -15.40 -2.97 16.04
N GLU A 88 -15.63 -1.70 15.67
CA GLU A 88 -16.65 -1.29 14.71
C GLU A 88 -16.06 -0.18 13.81
N PRO A 89 -15.31 -0.56 12.75
CA PRO A 89 -14.62 0.42 11.92
C PRO A 89 -15.60 1.26 11.10
N THR A 90 -15.35 2.57 11.05
CA THR A 90 -16.22 3.55 10.38
C THR A 90 -15.47 4.35 9.33
N LEU A 91 -16.19 4.81 8.30
CA LEU A 91 -15.72 5.79 7.34
C LEU A 91 -15.79 7.21 7.93
N VAL A 92 -15.18 8.17 7.24
CA VAL A 92 -15.12 9.58 7.66
C VAL A 92 -16.52 10.21 7.82
N ASP A 93 -17.51 9.72 7.09
CA ASP A 93 -18.91 10.15 7.19
C ASP A 93 -19.69 9.45 8.32
N GLY A 94 -19.03 8.59 9.11
CA GLY A 94 -19.61 7.81 10.19
C GLY A 94 -20.26 6.49 9.74
N THR A 95 -20.22 6.15 8.45
CA THR A 95 -20.76 4.89 7.95
C THR A 95 -19.94 3.71 8.48
N VAL A 96 -20.59 2.78 9.17
CA VAL A 96 -19.98 1.53 9.66
C VAL A 96 -19.69 0.60 8.49
N LEU A 97 -18.49 0.03 8.46
CA LEU A 97 -18.13 -0.97 7.45
C LEU A 97 -18.88 -2.28 7.68
N SER A 98 -19.41 -2.85 6.60
CA SER A 98 -20.03 -4.17 6.64
C SER A 98 -18.99 -5.27 6.88
N ALA A 99 -19.43 -6.41 7.42
CA ALA A 99 -18.55 -7.56 7.68
C ALA A 99 -17.80 -8.05 6.43
N HIS A 100 -18.42 -7.99 5.25
CA HIS A 100 -17.77 -8.38 4.00
C HIS A 100 -16.67 -7.39 3.58
N GLN A 101 -16.87 -6.08 3.82
CA GLN A 101 -15.84 -5.08 3.57
C GLN A 101 -14.66 -5.26 4.54
N VAL A 102 -14.94 -5.49 5.82
CA VAL A 102 -13.92 -5.80 6.83
C VAL A 102 -13.12 -7.05 6.44
N ASP A 103 -13.78 -8.10 5.94
CA ASP A 103 -13.13 -9.32 5.45
C ASP A 103 -12.23 -9.06 4.23
N ALA A 104 -12.72 -8.34 3.23
CA ALA A 104 -11.93 -7.97 2.05
C ALA A 104 -10.70 -7.13 2.41
N LEU A 105 -10.85 -6.17 3.32
CA LEU A 105 -9.74 -5.35 3.83
C LEU A 105 -8.75 -6.18 4.65
N SER A 106 -9.23 -7.15 5.43
CA SER A 106 -8.39 -8.08 6.19
C SER A 106 -7.57 -8.99 5.25
N GLY A 107 -8.16 -9.43 4.15
CA GLY A 107 -7.46 -10.15 3.08
C GLY A 107 -6.37 -9.29 2.42
N THR A 108 -6.67 -8.02 2.17
CA THR A 108 -5.71 -7.06 1.62
C THR A 108 -4.55 -6.81 2.58
N LEU A 109 -4.84 -6.62 3.87
CA LEU A 109 -3.83 -6.50 4.92
C LEU A 109 -2.92 -7.75 4.97
N THR A 110 -3.51 -8.94 4.88
CA THR A 110 -2.75 -10.20 4.85
C THR A 110 -1.80 -10.26 3.65
N ALA A 111 -2.25 -9.83 2.47
CA ALA A 111 -1.42 -9.77 1.27
C ALA A 111 -0.26 -8.77 1.43
N LEU A 112 -0.52 -7.59 1.99
CA LEU A 112 0.51 -6.58 2.27
C LEU A 112 1.54 -7.09 3.29
N LEU A 113 1.09 -7.72 4.38
CA LEU A 113 1.97 -8.32 5.38
C LEU A 113 2.90 -9.37 4.75
N ALA A 114 2.38 -10.21 3.86
CA ALA A 114 3.17 -11.20 3.14
C ALA A 114 4.17 -10.56 2.16
N GLU A 115 3.78 -9.49 1.48
CA GLU A 115 4.65 -8.74 0.57
C GLU A 115 5.80 -8.04 1.31
N THR A 116 5.50 -7.33 2.41
CA THR A 116 6.53 -6.71 3.26
C THR A 116 7.50 -7.78 3.81
N GLN A 117 7.00 -8.98 4.14
CA GLN A 117 7.83 -10.12 4.53
C GLN A 117 8.79 -10.55 3.43
N LYS A 118 8.33 -10.69 2.20
CA LYS A 118 9.18 -11.03 1.04
C LYS A 118 10.23 -9.95 0.77
N ASN A 119 9.85 -8.68 0.83
CA ASN A 119 10.75 -7.56 0.49
C ASN A 119 11.85 -7.33 1.53
N GLY A 120 11.60 -7.64 2.81
CA GLY A 120 12.69 -7.65 3.80
C GLY A 120 13.63 -8.85 3.67
N ASN A 121 13.17 -9.96 3.07
CA ASN A 121 14.00 -11.14 2.84
C ASN A 121 14.99 -10.96 1.68
N THR A 122 14.74 -10.01 0.77
CA THR A 122 15.66 -9.68 -0.33
C THR A 122 16.76 -8.70 0.08
N HIS A 123 16.65 -8.06 1.26
CA HIS A 123 17.64 -7.10 1.76
C HIS A 123 18.71 -7.72 2.67
N PHE A 124 18.58 -8.99 3.07
CA PHE A 124 19.52 -9.72 3.94
C PHE A 124 20.21 -10.92 3.25
N VAL A 125 20.18 -11.00 1.92
CA VAL A 125 21.09 -11.92 1.23
C VAL A 125 22.43 -11.20 1.13
N GLU A 126 23.31 -11.50 2.10
CA GLU A 126 24.75 -11.34 1.97
C GLU A 126 25.13 -11.68 0.52
N VAL A 127 25.82 -10.77 -0.16
CA VAL A 127 26.28 -10.97 -1.54
C VAL A 127 27.35 -12.07 -1.54
N VAL A 128 26.91 -13.31 -1.40
CA VAL A 128 27.62 -14.47 -1.90
C VAL A 128 27.25 -14.52 -3.36
N GLU A 129 28.23 -14.23 -4.22
CA GLU A 129 28.16 -14.45 -5.67
C GLU A 129 27.85 -15.94 -5.92
N ALA A 130 26.57 -16.28 -5.93
CA ALA A 130 26.06 -17.53 -6.46
C ALA A 130 25.77 -17.28 -7.94
N PRO A 131 26.34 -18.08 -8.86
CA PRO A 131 26.07 -17.90 -10.29
C PRO A 131 24.57 -18.07 -10.55
N LEU A 132 24.00 -17.09 -11.25
CA LEU A 132 22.63 -17.07 -11.74
C LEU A 132 22.36 -18.34 -12.57
N ALA A 133 21.82 -19.37 -11.93
CA ALA A 133 21.22 -20.49 -12.62
C ALA A 133 19.92 -19.96 -13.26
N SER A 134 19.95 -19.84 -14.58
CA SER A 134 18.78 -19.57 -15.42
C SER A 134 17.63 -20.47 -14.97
N ALA A 135 16.60 -19.87 -14.38
CA ALA A 135 15.35 -20.55 -14.08
C ALA A 135 14.68 -20.90 -15.42
N GLY A 136 14.89 -22.14 -15.87
CA GLY A 136 14.07 -22.72 -16.93
C GLY A 136 12.62 -22.72 -16.48
N ILE A 137 11.77 -21.98 -17.21
CA ILE A 137 10.33 -21.92 -16.99
C ILE A 137 9.75 -23.34 -17.12
N PRO A 138 9.21 -23.95 -16.05
CA PRO A 138 8.48 -25.19 -16.17
C PRO A 138 6.99 -24.84 -16.32
N GLY A 139 6.45 -25.02 -17.52
CA GLY A 139 4.99 -24.90 -17.75
C GLY A 139 4.59 -23.97 -18.88
N ALA A 140 5.14 -24.17 -20.08
CA ALA A 140 4.42 -23.82 -21.30
C ALA A 140 3.56 -25.02 -21.69
N GLU A 141 2.49 -25.28 -20.93
CA GLU A 141 1.41 -26.12 -21.45
C GLU A 141 0.65 -25.30 -22.49
N ALA A 142 0.61 -25.84 -23.71
CA ALA A 142 -0.15 -25.29 -24.80
C ALA A 142 -1.63 -25.21 -24.38
N LEU A 143 -2.16 -23.98 -24.34
CA LEU A 143 -3.60 -23.74 -24.23
C LEU A 143 -4.30 -24.53 -25.38
N PRO A 144 -5.29 -25.37 -25.09
CA PRO A 144 -6.13 -25.95 -26.14
C PRO A 144 -6.88 -24.80 -26.84
N PRO A 145 -6.92 -24.76 -28.18
CA PRO A 145 -7.65 -23.74 -28.91
C PRO A 145 -9.13 -24.14 -28.99
N ASP A 146 -9.87 -24.07 -27.87
CA ASP A 146 -11.35 -24.23 -27.92
C ASP A 146 -12.09 -23.75 -26.64
N LEU A 147 -11.83 -22.53 -26.21
CA LEU A 147 -12.77 -21.80 -25.34
C LEU A 147 -13.29 -20.61 -26.12
N GLU A 148 -14.22 -20.87 -27.04
CA GLU A 148 -15.23 -19.88 -27.43
C GLU A 148 -16.11 -19.63 -26.20
N GLU A 149 -15.67 -18.72 -25.33
CA GLU A 149 -16.58 -18.05 -24.41
C GLU A 149 -17.35 -17.02 -25.25
N ASP A 150 -18.59 -17.37 -25.60
CA ASP A 150 -19.63 -16.42 -26.00
C ASP A 150 -19.81 -15.41 -24.86
N GLU A 151 -19.02 -14.33 -24.88
CA GLU A 151 -19.41 -13.10 -24.19
C GLU A 151 -20.66 -12.58 -24.91
N PRO A 152 -21.81 -12.41 -24.23
CA PRO A 152 -22.85 -11.59 -24.83
C PRO A 152 -22.26 -10.20 -25.04
N GLU A 153 -22.23 -9.74 -26.28
CA GLU A 153 -21.94 -8.35 -26.62
C GLU A 153 -22.93 -7.45 -25.85
N GLU A 154 -22.53 -6.97 -24.67
CA GLU A 154 -23.29 -5.92 -23.99
C GLU A 154 -23.13 -4.66 -24.84
N GLU A 155 -24.18 -4.32 -25.59
CA GLU A 155 -24.20 -3.06 -26.31
C GLU A 155 -23.92 -1.90 -25.35
N PRO A 156 -23.12 -0.90 -25.77
CA PRO A 156 -22.86 0.26 -24.94
C PRO A 156 -24.19 0.89 -24.55
N GLN A 157 -24.38 1.10 -23.25
CA GLN A 157 -25.56 1.77 -22.72
C GLN A 157 -25.69 3.15 -23.39
N ASP A 158 -26.60 3.25 -24.37
CA ASP A 158 -27.01 4.52 -24.94
C ASP A 158 -27.58 5.34 -23.79
N TRP A 159 -26.84 6.37 -23.38
CA TRP A 159 -27.30 7.36 -22.43
C TRP A 159 -28.50 8.04 -23.06
N ALA A 160 -29.69 7.48 -22.80
CA ALA A 160 -30.94 7.94 -23.35
C ALA A 160 -31.07 9.44 -23.09
N ASP A 161 -30.93 10.20 -24.17
CA ASP A 161 -31.40 11.57 -24.28
C ASP A 161 -32.91 11.54 -24.04
N ASP A 162 -33.31 11.89 -22.81
CA ASP A 162 -34.70 11.85 -22.38
C ASP A 162 -35.50 12.94 -23.12
N GLY A 163 -36.04 12.55 -24.27
CA GLY A 163 -37.33 13.03 -24.78
C GLY A 163 -37.42 14.47 -25.32
N PRO A 164 -38.43 14.74 -26.16
CA PRO A 164 -38.45 15.89 -27.06
C PRO A 164 -38.85 17.17 -26.30
N GLY A 165 -37.85 17.91 -25.84
CA GLY A 165 -38.00 19.20 -25.17
C GLY A 165 -36.90 20.16 -25.57
N GLY A 166 -36.71 20.34 -26.88
CA GLY A 166 -35.86 21.37 -27.44
C GLY A 166 -36.35 22.77 -27.07
N GLU A 167 -35.95 23.26 -25.91
CA GLU A 167 -35.88 24.67 -25.61
C GLU A 167 -34.55 24.92 -24.94
N ALA A 168 -33.69 25.68 -25.62
CA ALA A 168 -32.37 26.05 -25.14
C ALA A 168 -32.48 26.66 -23.75
N ALA A 169 -32.24 25.86 -22.71
CA ALA A 169 -31.91 26.37 -21.40
C ALA A 169 -30.64 27.21 -21.59
N ALA A 170 -30.82 28.53 -21.46
CA ALA A 170 -29.76 29.51 -21.58
C ALA A 170 -28.51 28.97 -20.89
N ALA A 171 -27.40 28.93 -21.65
CA ALA A 171 -26.10 28.52 -21.14
C ALA A 171 -25.86 29.23 -19.81
N ALA A 172 -25.98 28.49 -18.72
CA ALA A 172 -25.53 28.96 -17.43
C ALA A 172 -24.05 29.28 -17.61
N GLU A 173 -23.70 30.54 -17.36
CA GLU A 173 -22.35 31.07 -17.41
C GLU A 173 -21.44 30.07 -16.69
N THR A 174 -20.60 29.38 -17.46
CA THR A 174 -19.69 28.38 -16.91
C THR A 174 -18.81 29.12 -15.92
N PRO A 175 -18.77 28.72 -14.64
CA PRO A 175 -17.91 29.40 -13.67
C PRO A 175 -16.47 29.32 -14.20
N ASP A 176 -15.80 30.48 -14.28
CA ASP A 176 -14.41 30.56 -14.73
C ASP A 176 -13.56 29.53 -13.99
N ASP A 177 -13.09 28.51 -14.71
CA ASP A 177 -12.26 27.46 -14.15
C ASP A 177 -10.87 28.07 -13.85
N PRO A 178 -10.47 28.22 -12.58
CA PRO A 178 -9.23 28.88 -12.19
C PRO A 178 -7.99 28.08 -12.62
N ASN A 179 -8.17 26.88 -13.16
CA ASN A 179 -7.11 26.02 -13.67
C ASN A 179 -7.21 25.78 -15.18
N ALA A 180 -8.05 26.53 -15.91
CA ALA A 180 -8.15 26.48 -17.37
C ALA A 180 -6.79 26.69 -18.05
N GLU A 181 -5.99 27.61 -17.51
CA GLU A 181 -4.63 27.93 -17.96
C GLU A 181 -3.62 26.77 -17.84
N ARG A 182 -3.93 25.71 -17.09
CA ARG A 182 -3.05 24.54 -16.91
C ARG A 182 -3.53 23.30 -17.65
N ARG A 183 -4.65 23.41 -18.37
CA ARG A 183 -5.11 22.34 -19.25
C ARG A 183 -4.31 22.38 -20.55
N PHE A 184 -3.39 21.44 -20.67
CA PHE A 184 -2.77 21.12 -21.94
C PHE A 184 -3.79 20.36 -22.79
N TRP A 185 -4.41 21.03 -23.75
CA TRP A 185 -5.10 20.37 -24.84
C TRP A 185 -4.06 19.93 -25.86
N PHE A 186 -3.94 18.62 -26.07
CA PHE A 186 -3.15 18.09 -27.18
C PHE A 186 -3.94 18.33 -28.47
N GLU A 187 -3.50 19.31 -29.26
CA GLU A 187 -3.90 19.40 -30.66
C GLU A 187 -3.38 18.15 -31.38
N HIS A 188 -4.29 17.22 -31.71
CA HIS A 188 -4.01 16.27 -32.77
C HIS A 188 -3.96 17.04 -34.08
N ALA A 189 -2.76 17.31 -34.60
CA ALA A 189 -2.55 17.82 -35.93
C ALA A 189 -3.11 16.82 -36.96
N THR A 190 -4.41 16.94 -37.25
CA THR A 190 -5.07 16.24 -38.34
C THR A 190 -5.40 17.29 -39.40
N GLY A 191 -4.61 17.34 -40.46
CA GLY A 191 -5.04 17.84 -41.76
C GLY A 191 -4.27 19.02 -42.34
N ALA A 192 -3.23 18.71 -43.13
CA ALA A 192 -3.06 19.20 -44.49
C ALA A 192 -2.24 18.19 -45.30
#